data_AF-A0A1H3VID7-F1
#
_entry.id   AF-A0A1H3VID7-F1
#
_cell.length_a   1.000
_cell.length_b   1.000
_cell.length_c   1.000
_cell.angle_alpha   90.00
_cell.angle_beta   90.00
_cell.angle_gamma   90.00
#
_symmetry.space_group_name_H-M   'P 1'
#
loop_
_entity.id
_entity.type
_entity.pdbx_description
1 polymer ?
#
loop_
_entity_poly.entity_id
_entity_poly.type
_entity_poly.pdbx_seq_one_letter_code
_entity_poly.pdbx_strand_id
1 'polypeptide(L)'
;MKEEIYKVYEILKKGGIILYPTDTVWGIGCDATNAEAVDKIYKLKQRAEKKAMICLVHNYGLLEKHVDKVPNVAYDILDLSVTPTTIIYDNPAGVAENLIAEDNSLAIRVVKHEFCEKLIRRLGKPLVSTSANISGEPTPKSFKEISEVILKGVDYVVNLPSETKNTKPSSIFKLSSSGSIKIIRE
;
A
#
# COMPACT_ATOMS: atom_id res chain seq x y z
N MET A 1 -14.01 8.74 -12.29
CA MET A 1 -13.32 7.49 -11.86
C MET A 1 -12.58 6.77 -13.00
N LYS A 2 -13.21 6.33 -14.10
CA LYS A 2 -12.52 5.58 -15.17
C LYS A 2 -11.33 6.32 -15.78
N GLU A 3 -11.49 7.61 -16.06
CA GLU A 3 -10.40 8.46 -16.58
C GLU A 3 -9.24 8.61 -15.60
N GLU A 4 -9.54 8.82 -14.31
CA GLU A 4 -8.52 8.89 -13.26
C GLU A 4 -7.72 7.59 -13.16
N ILE A 5 -8.39 6.44 -13.21
CA ILE A 5 -7.70 5.13 -13.25
C ILE A 5 -6.77 5.03 -14.46
N TYR A 6 -7.18 5.52 -15.63
CA TYR A 6 -6.35 5.48 -16.84
C TYR A 6 -5.11 6.37 -16.70
N LYS A 7 -5.28 7.62 -16.24
CA LYS A 7 -4.16 8.54 -16.02
C LYS A 7 -3.16 7.98 -15.01
N VAL A 8 -3.67 7.50 -13.88
CA VAL A 8 -2.85 6.90 -12.82
C VAL A 8 -2.09 5.68 -13.33
N TYR A 9 -2.77 4.80 -14.07
CA TYR A 9 -2.12 3.64 -14.70
C TYR A 9 -0.95 4.05 -15.60
N GLU A 10 -1.10 5.06 -16.44
CA GLU A 10 -0.01 5.54 -17.31
C GLU A 10 1.18 6.11 -16.53
N ILE A 11 0.92 6.81 -15.41
CA ILE A 11 1.97 7.33 -14.53
C ILE A 11 2.73 6.18 -13.85
N LEU A 12 2.01 5.23 -13.26
CA LEU A 12 2.60 4.06 -12.59
C LEU A 12 3.42 3.20 -13.56
N LYS A 13 2.91 2.99 -14.78
CA LYS A 13 3.59 2.23 -15.84
C LYS A 13 4.93 2.88 -16.24
N LYS A 14 5.05 4.20 -16.13
CA LYS A 14 6.29 4.96 -16.38
C LYS A 14 7.22 5.03 -15.16
N GLY A 15 6.91 4.31 -14.08
CA GLY A 15 7.68 4.36 -12.83
C GLY A 15 7.47 5.65 -12.03
N GLY A 16 6.36 6.35 -12.27
CA GLY A 16 5.96 7.50 -11.48
C GLY A 16 5.29 7.11 -10.16
N ILE A 17 5.22 8.07 -9.24
CA ILE A 17 4.57 7.93 -7.93
C ILE A 17 3.34 8.83 -7.86
N ILE A 18 2.31 8.36 -7.17
CA ILE A 18 1.01 9.03 -7.11
C ILE A 18 0.64 9.40 -5.68
N LEU A 19 -0.12 10.47 -5.52
CA LEU A 19 -0.87 10.80 -4.32
C LEU A 19 -2.35 10.50 -4.55
N TYR A 20 -2.97 9.70 -3.70
CA TYR A 20 -4.33 9.21 -3.94
C TYR A 20 -5.14 8.99 -2.66
N PRO A 21 -6.49 9.13 -2.72
CA PRO A 21 -7.34 8.77 -1.61
C PRO A 21 -7.38 7.25 -1.44
N THR A 22 -7.33 6.77 -0.20
CA THR A 22 -7.51 5.35 0.14
C THR A 22 -8.75 5.16 1.02
N ASP A 23 -9.05 3.91 1.34
CA ASP A 23 -10.02 3.47 2.37
C ASP A 23 -9.65 3.85 3.82
N THR A 24 -8.47 4.46 4.03
CA THR A 24 -8.02 4.96 5.33
C THR A 24 -7.64 6.43 5.22
N VAL A 25 -6.36 6.70 4.94
CA VAL A 25 -5.76 8.02 4.87
C VAL A 25 -5.29 8.31 3.44
N TRP A 26 -4.92 9.56 3.14
CA TRP A 26 -4.24 9.85 1.87
C TRP A 26 -2.94 9.04 1.76
N GLY A 27 -2.77 8.41 0.60
CA GLY A 27 -1.67 7.49 0.33
C GLY A 27 -0.73 8.01 -0.75
N ILE A 28 0.56 7.73 -0.60
CA ILE A 28 1.54 7.78 -1.68
C ILE A 28 1.74 6.35 -2.18
N GLY A 29 1.72 6.15 -3.49
CA GLY A 29 1.87 4.82 -4.07
C GLY A 29 2.65 4.78 -5.37
N CYS A 30 3.16 3.58 -5.68
CA CYS A 30 3.85 3.26 -6.93
C CYS A 30 3.71 1.76 -7.27
N ASP A 31 4.16 1.35 -8.44
CA ASP A 31 4.29 -0.08 -8.80
C ASP A 31 5.27 -0.78 -7.84
N ALA A 32 4.77 -1.75 -7.05
CA ALA A 32 5.58 -2.46 -6.06
C ALA A 32 6.60 -3.43 -6.66
N THR A 33 6.60 -3.61 -7.97
CA THR A 33 7.61 -4.40 -8.71
C THR A 33 8.73 -3.52 -9.28
N ASN A 34 8.63 -2.20 -9.14
CA ASN A 34 9.58 -1.25 -9.70
C ASN A 34 10.45 -0.63 -8.59
N ALA A 35 11.68 -1.13 -8.44
CA ALA A 35 12.61 -0.69 -7.41
C ALA A 35 12.89 0.82 -7.46
N GLU A 36 13.06 1.40 -8.65
CA GLU A 36 13.30 2.84 -8.80
C GLU A 36 12.11 3.68 -8.30
N ALA A 37 10.89 3.23 -8.57
CA ALA A 37 9.68 3.92 -8.11
C ALA A 37 9.52 3.80 -6.58
N VAL A 38 9.89 2.66 -6.00
CA VAL A 38 9.94 2.46 -4.55
C VAL A 38 10.97 3.40 -3.90
N ASP A 39 12.16 3.54 -4.48
CA ASP A 39 13.20 4.46 -4.00
C ASP A 39 12.75 5.92 -4.03
N LYS A 40 11.99 6.33 -5.06
CA LYS A 40 11.40 7.68 -5.11
C LYS A 40 10.52 7.96 -3.90
N ILE A 41 9.72 6.99 -3.44
CA ILE A 41 8.89 7.16 -2.23
C ILE A 41 9.76 7.26 -0.98
N TYR A 42 10.79 6.42 -0.84
CA TYR A 42 11.72 6.50 0.30
C TYR A 42 12.39 7.87 0.38
N LYS A 43 12.90 8.37 -0.75
CA LYS A 43 13.51 9.70 -0.87
C LYS A 43 12.52 10.81 -0.55
N LEU A 44 11.33 10.79 -1.15
CA LEU A 44 10.29 11.80 -0.92
C LEU A 44 9.90 11.89 0.56
N LYS A 45 9.76 10.75 1.22
CA LYS A 45 9.36 10.70 2.63
C LYS A 45 10.50 10.92 3.61
N GLN A 46 11.73 11.16 3.13
CA GLN A 46 12.94 11.25 3.96
C GLN A 46 13.02 10.09 4.94
N ARG A 47 12.68 8.91 4.44
CA ARG A 47 12.54 7.69 5.23
C ARG A 47 13.86 6.94 5.14
N ALA A 48 14.35 6.43 6.28
CA ALA A 48 15.43 5.45 6.23
C ALA A 48 15.01 4.31 5.30
N GLU A 49 15.88 3.99 4.33
CA GLU A 49 15.74 2.81 3.50
C GLU A 49 15.42 1.62 4.41
N LYS A 50 14.47 0.76 4.02
CA LYS A 50 13.96 -0.40 4.77
C LYS A 50 12.93 -0.17 5.88
N LYS A 51 12.49 1.05 6.20
CA LYS A 51 11.32 1.20 7.08
C LYS A 51 10.07 0.74 6.32
N ALA A 52 9.44 -0.35 6.74
CA ALA A 52 8.44 -1.09 5.98
C ALA A 52 7.30 -0.22 5.40
N MET A 53 7.01 -0.38 4.12
CA MET A 53 5.77 0.08 3.46
C MET A 53 4.87 -1.12 3.23
N ILE A 54 3.59 -0.87 2.89
CA ILE A 54 2.65 -1.96 2.61
C ILE A 54 2.43 -2.10 1.11
N CYS A 55 2.09 -3.29 0.66
CA CYS A 55 1.54 -3.56 -0.66
C CYS A 55 0.03 -3.70 -0.60
N LEU A 56 -0.63 -3.21 -1.64
CA LEU A 56 -2.05 -3.38 -1.88
C LEU A 56 -2.25 -4.36 -3.03
N VAL A 57 -3.16 -5.32 -2.84
CA VAL A 57 -3.61 -6.27 -3.86
C VAL A 57 -5.14 -6.23 -3.96
N HIS A 58 -5.70 -6.57 -5.12
CA HIS A 58 -7.14 -6.44 -5.35
C HIS A 58 -7.96 -7.71 -5.05
N ASN A 59 -7.30 -8.86 -4.86
CA ASN A 59 -7.95 -10.13 -4.51
C ASN A 59 -6.92 -11.15 -3.97
N TYR A 60 -7.41 -12.30 -3.52
CA TYR A 60 -6.59 -13.42 -3.04
C TYR A 60 -5.71 -14.02 -4.14
N GLY A 61 -6.19 -14.11 -5.38
CA GLY A 61 -5.38 -14.63 -6.49
C GLY A 61 -4.14 -13.78 -6.79
N LEU A 62 -4.17 -12.47 -6.58
CA LEU A 62 -2.97 -11.63 -6.67
C LEU A 62 -2.11 -11.76 -5.40
N LEU A 63 -2.71 -11.89 -4.21
CA LEU A 63 -1.97 -12.15 -2.97
C LEU A 63 -1.09 -13.41 -3.10
N GLU A 64 -1.67 -14.52 -3.56
CA GLU A 64 -1.01 -15.83 -3.71
C GLU A 64 0.11 -15.81 -4.77
N LYS A 65 0.10 -14.87 -5.71
CA LYS A 65 1.23 -14.66 -6.63
C LYS A 65 2.45 -14.05 -5.95
N HIS A 66 2.24 -13.37 -4.83
CA HIS A 66 3.28 -12.63 -4.10
C HIS A 66 3.62 -13.26 -2.74
N VAL A 67 2.94 -14.35 -2.37
CA VAL A 67 3.18 -15.11 -1.12
C VAL A 67 2.99 -16.59 -1.44
N ASP A 68 4.09 -17.35 -1.42
CA ASP A 68 4.12 -18.79 -1.81
C ASP A 68 3.15 -19.66 -0.99
N LYS A 69 2.98 -19.35 0.31
CA LYS A 69 2.13 -20.11 1.24
C LYS A 69 1.38 -19.19 2.19
N VAL A 70 0.22 -18.71 1.75
CA VAL A 70 -0.70 -17.95 2.60
C VAL A 70 -1.31 -18.90 3.65
N PRO A 71 -1.10 -18.67 4.97
CA PRO A 71 -1.70 -19.53 5.99
C PRO A 71 -3.24 -19.46 5.96
N ASN A 72 -3.94 -20.57 6.20
CA ASN A 72 -5.41 -20.61 6.15
C ASN A 72 -6.07 -19.56 7.06
N VAL A 73 -5.50 -19.35 8.25
CA VAL A 73 -5.98 -18.34 9.21
C VAL A 73 -5.93 -16.91 8.66
N ALA A 74 -5.09 -16.65 7.64
CA ALA A 74 -5.05 -15.34 6.98
C ALA A 74 -6.37 -15.03 6.26
N TYR A 75 -6.98 -16.02 5.60
CA TYR A 75 -8.27 -15.83 4.93
C TYR A 75 -9.37 -15.55 5.95
N ASP A 76 -9.40 -16.31 7.06
CA ASP A 76 -10.35 -16.07 8.15
C ASP A 76 -10.22 -14.64 8.71
N ILE A 77 -8.99 -14.17 8.95
CA ILE A 77 -8.74 -12.79 9.39
C ILE A 77 -9.27 -11.78 8.38
N LEU A 78 -8.99 -11.96 7.08
CA LEU A 78 -9.36 -11.01 6.02
C LEU A 78 -10.88 -10.98 5.77
N ASP A 79 -11.54 -12.13 5.86
CA ASP A 79 -12.99 -12.27 5.67
C ASP A 79 -13.77 -11.72 6.87
N LEU A 80 -13.32 -11.99 8.10
CA LEU A 80 -13.98 -11.53 9.32
C LEU A 80 -13.67 -10.06 9.69
N SER A 81 -12.62 -9.48 9.11
CA SER A 81 -12.24 -8.09 9.37
C SER A 81 -13.30 -7.11 8.86
N VAL A 82 -13.86 -6.32 9.80
CA VAL A 82 -14.80 -5.22 9.52
C VAL A 82 -14.10 -3.89 9.21
N THR A 83 -12.79 -3.81 9.48
CA THR A 83 -11.92 -2.66 9.16
C THR A 83 -10.88 -3.05 8.12
N PRO A 84 -10.22 -2.07 7.47
CA PRO A 84 -9.07 -2.37 6.61
C PRO A 84 -7.98 -3.09 7.43
N THR A 85 -7.61 -4.30 7.00
CA THR A 85 -6.65 -5.15 7.69
C THR A 85 -5.44 -5.42 6.79
N THR A 86 -4.25 -5.33 7.37
CA THR A 86 -2.98 -5.64 6.71
C THR A 86 -2.32 -6.82 7.41
N ILE A 87 -1.79 -7.76 6.65
CA ILE A 87 -1.09 -8.93 7.17
C ILE A 87 0.36 -8.88 6.68
N ILE A 88 1.31 -9.09 7.59
CA ILE A 88 2.72 -9.29 7.28
C ILE A 88 2.93 -10.78 7.04
N TYR A 89 3.42 -11.10 5.84
CA TYR A 89 3.73 -12.45 5.38
C TYR A 89 5.24 -12.64 5.25
N ASP A 90 5.71 -13.85 5.53
CA ASP A 90 7.09 -14.26 5.28
C ASP A 90 7.31 -14.60 3.81
N ASN A 91 8.54 -14.40 3.32
CA ASN A 91 9.02 -14.82 2.01
C ASN A 91 8.17 -14.29 0.83
N PRO A 92 8.00 -12.97 0.70
CA PRO A 92 7.30 -12.39 -0.45
C PRO A 92 8.04 -12.66 -1.75
N ALA A 93 7.30 -12.73 -2.86
CA ALA A 93 7.86 -12.95 -4.20
C ALA A 93 7.34 -11.91 -5.20
N GLY A 94 8.09 -11.69 -6.29
CA GLY A 94 7.64 -10.86 -7.41
C GLY A 94 7.41 -9.39 -7.07
N VAL A 95 8.11 -8.85 -6.07
CA VAL A 95 8.12 -7.43 -5.67
C VAL A 95 9.56 -6.91 -5.68
N ALA A 96 9.74 -5.60 -5.62
CA ALA A 96 11.06 -4.99 -5.58
C ALA A 96 11.79 -5.33 -4.26
N GLU A 97 13.09 -5.66 -4.33
CA GLU A 97 13.87 -6.08 -3.16
C GLU A 97 13.98 -5.00 -2.08
N ASN A 98 14.06 -3.73 -2.49
CA ASN A 98 14.09 -2.58 -1.58
C ASN A 98 12.76 -2.34 -0.83
N LEU A 99 11.72 -3.11 -1.14
CA LEU A 99 10.45 -3.11 -0.41
C LEU A 99 10.38 -4.20 0.68
N ILE A 100 11.20 -5.24 0.56
CA ILE A 100 11.22 -6.39 1.48
C ILE A 100 11.92 -5.97 2.78
N ALA A 101 11.34 -6.32 3.93
CA ALA A 101 11.92 -6.03 5.23
C ALA A 101 13.15 -6.91 5.50
N GLU A 102 14.00 -6.49 6.46
CA GLU A 102 15.25 -7.20 6.79
C GLU A 102 15.03 -8.65 7.27
N ASP A 103 13.85 -8.94 7.84
CA ASP A 103 13.45 -10.27 8.27
C ASP A 103 12.76 -11.09 7.15
N ASN A 104 12.96 -10.68 5.90
CA ASN A 104 12.37 -11.28 4.70
C ASN A 104 10.83 -11.32 4.71
N SER A 105 10.20 -10.28 5.26
CA SER A 105 8.74 -10.17 5.34
C SER A 105 8.19 -8.96 4.58
N LEU A 106 6.90 -9.01 4.24
CA LEU A 106 6.18 -7.91 3.60
C LEU A 106 4.75 -7.80 4.10
N ALA A 107 4.33 -6.58 4.41
CA ALA A 107 2.96 -6.23 4.75
C ALA A 107 2.11 -6.13 3.47
N ILE A 108 1.07 -6.96 3.35
CA ILE A 108 0.14 -6.95 2.22
C ILE A 108 -1.29 -6.76 2.73
N ARG A 109 -2.06 -5.96 2.01
CA ARG A 109 -3.48 -5.71 2.26
C ARG A 109 -4.29 -6.01 1.01
N VAL A 110 -5.32 -6.83 1.17
CA VAL A 110 -6.36 -7.01 0.16
C VAL A 110 -7.35 -5.85 0.30
N VAL A 111 -7.43 -4.99 -0.71
CA VAL A 111 -8.26 -3.77 -0.63
C VAL A 111 -9.72 -4.06 -0.90
N LYS A 112 -10.60 -3.38 -0.14
CA LYS A 112 -12.06 -3.36 -0.37
C LYS A 112 -12.54 -1.98 -0.89
N HIS A 113 -11.64 -1.19 -1.47
CA HIS A 113 -11.88 0.18 -1.98
C HIS A 113 -12.00 0.18 -3.50
N GLU A 114 -13.11 0.68 -4.04
CA GLU A 114 -13.45 0.55 -5.47
C GLU A 114 -12.37 1.13 -6.40
N PHE A 115 -11.86 2.33 -6.09
CA PHE A 115 -10.81 2.93 -6.90
C PHE A 115 -9.51 2.10 -6.87
N CYS A 116 -9.10 1.65 -5.68
CA CYS A 116 -7.86 0.88 -5.52
C CYS A 116 -7.99 -0.48 -6.21
N GLU A 117 -9.10 -1.18 -6.02
CA GLU A 117 -9.36 -2.47 -6.64
C GLU A 117 -9.32 -2.36 -8.17
N LYS A 118 -10.02 -1.38 -8.74
CA LYS A 118 -10.04 -1.15 -10.20
C LYS A 118 -8.66 -0.77 -10.75
N LEU A 119 -7.92 0.07 -10.02
CA LEU A 119 -6.58 0.48 -10.42
C LEU A 119 -5.60 -0.69 -10.39
N ILE A 120 -5.54 -1.44 -9.29
CA ILE A 120 -4.62 -2.57 -9.11
C ILE A 120 -4.97 -3.70 -10.10
N ARG A 121 -6.26 -3.96 -10.32
CA ARG A 121 -6.72 -4.91 -11.35
C ARG A 121 -6.24 -4.51 -12.75
N ARG A 122 -6.28 -3.20 -13.09
CA ARG A 122 -5.78 -2.70 -14.38
C ARG A 122 -4.25 -2.77 -14.47
N LEU A 123 -3.56 -2.47 -13.37
CA LEU A 123 -2.10 -2.53 -13.31
C LEU A 123 -1.60 -3.98 -13.42
N GLY A 124 -2.36 -4.95 -12.90
CA GLY A 124 -2.01 -6.36 -12.88
C GLY A 124 -0.85 -6.70 -11.93
N LYS A 125 -0.50 -5.75 -11.04
CA LYS A 125 0.63 -5.80 -10.11
C LYS A 125 0.26 -5.19 -8.76
N PRO A 126 0.94 -5.55 -7.67
CA PRO A 126 0.75 -4.93 -6.37
C PRO A 126 1.14 -3.45 -6.40
N LEU A 127 0.43 -2.65 -5.62
CA LEU A 127 0.68 -1.21 -5.48
C LEU A 127 1.31 -0.95 -4.11
N VAL A 128 2.46 -0.28 -4.06
CA VAL A 128 2.97 0.25 -2.79
C VAL A 128 2.00 1.29 -2.26
N SER A 129 1.77 1.29 -0.96
CA SER A 129 1.00 2.32 -0.28
C SER A 129 1.65 2.70 1.04
N THR A 130 1.70 4.00 1.31
CA THR A 130 2.12 4.56 2.59
C THR A 130 1.40 5.89 2.84
N SER A 131 1.29 6.33 4.08
CA SER A 131 0.62 7.59 4.42
C SER A 131 1.28 8.81 3.74
N ALA A 132 0.50 9.82 3.39
CA ALA A 132 0.97 11.03 2.70
C ALA A 132 1.58 12.09 3.63
N ASN A 133 2.56 11.69 4.45
CA ASN A 133 3.31 12.56 5.38
C ASN A 133 4.82 12.39 5.22
N ILE A 134 5.63 13.37 5.64
CA ILE A 134 7.08 13.13 5.78
C ILE A 134 7.29 12.19 6.99
N SER A 135 8.33 11.35 6.94
CA SER A 135 8.58 10.38 8.01
C SER A 135 8.81 11.09 9.34
N GLY A 136 8.01 10.72 10.36
CA GLY A 136 8.05 11.34 11.68
C GLY A 136 6.97 12.39 11.89
N GLU A 137 6.38 12.94 10.82
CA GLU A 137 5.28 13.88 10.92
C GLU A 137 3.92 13.16 11.11
N PRO A 138 2.90 13.86 11.63
CA PRO A 138 1.54 13.32 11.70
C PRO A 138 0.98 12.98 10.31
N THR A 139 0.16 11.93 10.23
CA THR A 139 -0.58 11.60 9.01
C THR A 139 -1.65 12.67 8.75
N PRO A 140 -1.74 13.24 7.54
CA PRO A 140 -2.75 14.24 7.23
C PRO A 140 -4.16 13.64 7.27
N LYS A 141 -5.09 14.35 7.89
CA LYS A 141 -6.51 13.95 7.96
C LYS A 141 -7.32 14.42 6.75
N SER A 142 -6.78 15.39 6.02
CA SER A 142 -7.42 15.97 4.84
C SER A 142 -6.39 16.34 3.79
N PHE A 143 -6.83 16.51 2.53
CA PHE A 143 -5.96 16.94 1.43
C PHE A 143 -5.24 18.27 1.74
N LYS A 144 -5.89 19.17 2.48
CA LYS A 144 -5.35 20.49 2.85
C LYS A 144 -4.18 20.41 3.84
N GLU A 145 -4.05 19.30 4.56
CA GLU A 145 -2.96 19.08 5.53
C GLU A 145 -1.72 18.44 4.88
N ILE A 146 -1.78 18.09 3.60
CA ILE A 146 -0.66 17.48 2.89
C ILE A 146 0.39 18.56 2.61
N SER A 147 1.65 18.28 2.97
CA SER A 147 2.74 19.24 2.81
C SER A 147 3.03 19.54 1.33
N GLU A 148 3.47 20.77 1.05
CA GLU A 148 3.87 21.16 -0.30
C GLU A 148 4.99 20.27 -0.86
N VAL A 149 5.87 19.78 0.02
CA VAL A 149 6.96 18.87 -0.36
C VAL A 149 6.40 17.61 -1.03
N ILE A 150 5.34 17.03 -0.46
CA ILE A 150 4.69 15.84 -1.04
C ILE A 150 3.92 16.21 -2.30
N LEU A 151 3.15 17.31 -2.28
CA LEU A 151 2.36 17.73 -3.44
C LEU A 151 3.23 18.02 -4.67
N LYS A 152 4.41 18.61 -4.49
CA LYS A 152 5.38 18.87 -5.55
C LYS A 152 6.26 17.66 -5.89
N GLY A 153 6.36 16.70 -4.98
CA GLY A 153 7.25 15.54 -5.11
C GLY A 153 6.61 14.32 -5.78
N VAL A 154 5.28 14.29 -5.93
CA VAL A 154 4.58 13.22 -6.67
C VAL A 154 4.38 13.59 -8.14
N ASP A 155 4.31 12.59 -9.01
CA ASP A 155 4.09 12.79 -10.45
C ASP A 155 2.61 13.04 -10.79
N TYR A 156 1.69 12.60 -9.92
CA TYR A 156 0.26 12.80 -10.12
C TYR A 156 -0.53 12.82 -8.81
N VAL A 157 -1.51 13.71 -8.73
CA VAL A 157 -2.48 13.80 -7.64
C VAL A 157 -3.84 13.35 -8.17
N VAL A 158 -4.39 12.28 -7.60
CA VAL A 158 -5.69 11.74 -8.00
C VAL A 158 -6.80 12.70 -7.63
N ASN A 159 -7.58 13.11 -8.63
CA ASN A 159 -8.70 14.03 -8.45
C ASN A 159 -10.00 13.26 -8.16
N LEU A 160 -10.05 12.60 -7.01
CA LEU A 160 -11.23 11.95 -6.48
C LEU A 160 -11.46 12.43 -5.05
N PRO A 161 -12.72 12.57 -4.60
CA PRO A 161 -13.01 12.90 -3.21
C PRO A 161 -12.43 11.83 -2.29
N SER A 162 -11.96 12.24 -1.11
CA SER A 162 -11.70 11.30 -0.04
C SER A 162 -13.03 10.76 0.44
N GLU A 163 -13.30 9.48 0.23
CA GLU A 163 -14.54 8.84 0.69
C GLU A 163 -14.51 8.55 2.20
N THR A 164 -13.35 8.75 2.85
CA THR A 164 -13.13 8.36 4.24
C THR A 164 -13.46 9.47 5.24
N LYS A 165 -14.40 9.16 6.14
CA LYS A 165 -14.48 9.76 7.49
C LYS A 165 -13.52 9.08 8.47
N ASN A 166 -12.96 7.94 8.08
CA ASN A 166 -12.09 7.11 8.90
C ASN A 166 -10.67 7.67 8.88
N THR A 167 -10.18 8.14 10.03
CA THR A 167 -8.83 8.71 10.17
C THR A 167 -7.82 7.70 10.72
N LYS A 168 -8.27 6.48 11.04
CA LYS A 168 -7.42 5.44 11.62
C LYS A 168 -6.76 4.60 10.52
N PRO A 169 -5.43 4.37 10.59
CA PRO A 169 -4.75 3.38 9.76
C PRO A 169 -5.31 1.96 9.95
N SER A 170 -4.95 1.05 9.04
CA SER A 170 -5.33 -0.37 9.14
C SER A 170 -4.78 -1.07 10.38
N SER A 171 -5.50 -2.07 10.89
CA SER A 171 -4.92 -3.01 11.85
C SER A 171 -3.86 -3.86 11.14
N ILE A 172 -2.77 -4.20 11.84
CA ILE A 172 -1.64 -4.96 11.31
C ILE A 172 -1.44 -6.21 12.15
N PHE A 173 -1.50 -7.36 11.48
CA PHE A 173 -1.15 -8.67 12.04
C PHE A 173 0.11 -9.18 11.35
N LYS A 174 0.97 -9.88 12.09
CA LYS A 174 2.07 -10.67 11.52
C LYS A 174 1.73 -12.14 11.65
N LEU A 175 1.75 -12.84 10.53
CA LEU A 175 1.59 -14.28 10.46
C LEU A 175 2.93 -14.90 10.09
N SER A 176 3.39 -15.82 10.91
CA SER A 176 4.55 -16.63 10.53
C SER A 176 4.10 -17.84 9.71
N SER A 177 5.02 -18.38 8.92
CA SER A 177 4.84 -19.67 8.24
C SER A 177 4.50 -20.84 9.17
N SER A 178 4.78 -20.75 10.48
CA SER A 178 4.39 -21.77 11.47
C SER A 178 2.96 -21.59 12.02
N GLY A 179 2.22 -20.58 11.55
CA GLY A 179 0.84 -20.32 11.94
C GLY A 179 0.68 -19.45 13.19
N SER A 180 1.78 -18.92 13.75
CA SER A 180 1.68 -17.99 14.88
C SER A 180 1.19 -16.61 14.44
N ILE A 181 0.33 -16.01 15.27
CA ILE A 181 -0.28 -14.69 15.02
C ILE A 181 0.26 -13.70 16.04
N LYS A 182 0.74 -12.54 15.56
CA LYS A 182 1.12 -11.41 16.41
C LYS A 182 0.40 -10.14 15.97
N ILE A 183 -0.24 -9.46 16.91
CA ILE A 183 -0.81 -8.13 16.67
C ILE A 183 0.33 -7.10 16.70
N ILE A 184 0.47 -6.33 15.64
CA ILE A 184 1.46 -5.25 15.52
C ILE A 184 0.82 -3.88 15.75
N ARG A 185 -0.43 -3.71 15.30
CA ARG A 185 -1.22 -2.49 15.49
C ARG A 185 -2.72 -2.82 15.44
N GLU A 186 -3.50 -2.23 16.33
CA GLU A 186 -4.98 -2.23 16.27
C GLU A 186 -5.51 -0.96 15.58
#